data_AF-A0A397VZM5-F1
#
_entry.id   AF-A0A397VZM5-F1
#
_cell.length_a   1.000
_cell.length_b   1.000
_cell.length_c   1.000
_cell.angle_alpha   90.00
_cell.angle_beta   90.00
_cell.angle_gamma   90.00
#
_symmetry.space_group_name_H-M   'P 1'
#
loop_
_entity.id
_entity.type
_entity.pdbx_description
1 polymer ?
#
loop_
_entity_poly.entity_id
_entity_poly.type
_entity_poly.pdbx_seq_one_letter_code
_entity_poly.pdbx_strand_id
1 'polypeptide(L)'
;MNFAYLDKIDFGLIPIVGDVKPEPSIRNTDSGKNRELIINDDIAVSHYGVHLCVSGYYSHVKCGYVRSLSGFASRDKLFYENLFIVGLDIIKGDSGSPAFSYKQNLMRVSLNGIIQGRARGEGIQGEIATVITISSILNTLRKVGREISVVTAK
;
A
#
# COMPACT_ATOMS: atom_id res chain seq x y z
N MET A 1 31.82 -11.62 8.23
CA MET A 1 30.86 -11.89 7.15
C MET A 1 29.89 -10.74 7.10
N ASN A 2 29.86 -9.99 6.01
CA ASN A 2 29.10 -8.74 5.89
C ASN A 2 27.84 -9.01 5.05
N PHE A 3 26.70 -9.23 5.71
CA PHE A 3 25.40 -9.41 5.02
C PHE A 3 24.66 -8.07 4.99
N ALA A 4 25.10 -7.15 4.12
CA ALA A 4 24.28 -6.00 3.75
C ALA A 4 23.27 -6.43 2.67
N TYR A 5 22.21 -7.16 3.08
CA TYR A 5 21.00 -7.41 2.28
C TYR A 5 19.85 -6.47 2.69
N LEU A 6 20.19 -5.34 3.32
CA LEU A 6 19.26 -4.25 3.59
C LEU A 6 18.96 -3.52 2.26
N ASP A 7 17.70 -3.18 2.02
CA ASP A 7 17.18 -2.38 0.88
C ASP A 7 16.58 -3.11 -0.34
N LYS A 8 15.98 -4.31 -0.20
CA LYS A 8 15.00 -4.77 -1.23
C LYS A 8 13.56 -4.49 -0.78
N ILE A 9 13.15 -3.23 -0.94
CA ILE A 9 11.72 -2.88 -0.99
C ILE A 9 11.12 -3.54 -2.23
N ASP A 10 9.99 -4.23 -2.07
CA ASP A 10 9.30 -4.93 -3.15
C ASP A 10 8.31 -3.98 -3.86
N PHE A 11 8.79 -3.29 -4.89
CA PHE A 11 7.95 -2.42 -5.72
C PHE A 11 8.40 -2.45 -7.19
N GLY A 12 7.47 -2.10 -8.08
CA GLY A 12 7.72 -1.92 -9.50
C GLY A 12 7.19 -0.58 -9.98
N LEU A 13 7.86 0.04 -10.94
CA LEU A 13 7.38 1.22 -11.65
C LEU A 13 7.08 0.85 -13.10
N ILE A 14 5.88 1.21 -13.56
CA ILE A 14 5.46 1.00 -14.95
C ILE A 14 5.48 2.37 -15.64
N PRO A 15 6.34 2.59 -16.65
CA PRO A 15 6.32 3.83 -17.41
C PRO A 15 5.03 3.90 -18.24
N ILE A 16 4.36 5.05 -18.19
CA ILE A 16 3.22 5.33 -19.06
C ILE A 16 3.77 5.81 -20.41
N VAL A 17 3.39 5.14 -21.50
CA VAL A 17 3.82 5.45 -22.86
C VAL A 17 2.59 5.77 -23.71
N GLY A 18 2.67 6.80 -24.55
CA GLY A 18 1.57 7.26 -25.40
C GLY A 18 0.63 8.24 -24.71
N ASP A 19 -0.57 8.43 -25.27
CA ASP A 19 -1.54 9.43 -24.83
C ASP A 19 -2.43 8.94 -23.66
N VAL A 20 -1.82 8.28 -22.68
CA VAL A 20 -2.48 7.87 -21.44
C VAL A 20 -2.08 8.83 -20.33
N LYS A 21 -3.05 9.38 -19.62
CA LYS A 21 -2.82 10.23 -18.45
C LYS A 21 -3.26 9.51 -17.18
N PRO A 22 -2.44 9.45 -16.12
CA PRO A 22 -2.86 8.89 -14.86
C PRO A 22 -3.91 9.78 -14.22
N GLU A 23 -5.01 9.18 -13.77
CA GLU A 23 -6.00 9.85 -12.94
C GLU A 23 -5.71 9.55 -11.46
N PRO A 24 -5.80 10.56 -10.57
CA PRO A 24 -5.57 10.39 -9.14
C PRO A 24 -6.78 9.70 -8.48
N SER A 25 -7.10 8.48 -8.89
CA SER A 25 -8.28 7.73 -8.44
C SER A 25 -7.95 6.29 -8.03
N ILE A 26 -8.71 5.79 -7.06
CA ILE A 26 -8.69 4.39 -6.62
C ILE A 26 -10.07 3.79 -6.92
N ARG A 27 -10.09 2.61 -7.52
CA ARG A 27 -11.33 1.87 -7.81
C ARG A 27 -12.03 1.45 -6.51
N ASN A 28 -13.35 1.58 -6.47
CA ASN A 28 -14.21 1.12 -5.38
C ASN A 28 -15.46 0.43 -5.95
N THR A 29 -15.23 -0.68 -6.65
CA THR A 29 -16.20 -1.38 -7.52
C THR A 29 -17.54 -1.63 -6.84
N ASP A 30 -17.53 -2.06 -5.58
CA ASP A 30 -18.72 -2.50 -4.85
C ASP A 30 -19.58 -1.34 -4.34
N SER A 31 -19.06 -0.12 -4.36
CA SER A 31 -19.80 1.05 -3.90
C SER A 31 -20.78 1.54 -4.96
N GLY A 32 -22.07 1.51 -4.63
CA GLY A 32 -23.10 2.09 -5.49
C GLY A 32 -23.04 3.62 -5.59
N LYS A 33 -22.42 4.29 -4.61
CA LYS A 33 -22.37 5.77 -4.53
C LYS A 33 -21.04 6.35 -5.01
N ASN A 34 -19.93 5.76 -4.59
CA ASN A 34 -18.58 6.26 -4.83
C ASN A 34 -17.74 5.16 -5.48
N ARG A 35 -17.95 4.92 -6.78
CA ARG A 35 -17.22 3.89 -7.54
C ARG A 35 -15.73 4.21 -7.71
N GLU A 36 -15.38 5.48 -7.52
CA GLU A 36 -14.02 5.99 -7.57
C GLU A 36 -13.75 6.83 -6.34
N LEU A 37 -12.56 6.66 -5.77
CA LEU A 37 -12.08 7.39 -4.60
C LEU A 37 -10.95 8.31 -5.05
N ILE A 38 -11.10 9.60 -4.76
CA ILE A 38 -10.19 10.65 -5.22
C ILE A 38 -8.98 10.72 -4.29
N ILE A 39 -7.78 10.53 -4.85
CA ILE A 39 -6.50 10.67 -4.13
C ILE A 39 -6.21 12.15 -3.91
N ASN A 40 -6.28 12.58 -2.65
CA ASN A 40 -6.10 13.97 -2.26
C ASN A 40 -4.65 14.30 -1.88
N ASP A 41 -3.94 13.33 -1.30
CA ASP A 41 -2.53 13.41 -0.89
C ASP A 41 -1.98 12.01 -0.63
N ASP A 42 -0.70 11.95 -0.29
CA ASP A 42 0.07 10.76 0.06
C ASP A 42 0.52 10.76 1.54
N ILE A 43 -0.27 11.41 2.42
CA ILE A 43 0.03 11.47 3.85
C ILE A 43 -0.31 10.12 4.50
N ALA A 44 0.73 9.38 4.87
CA ALA A 44 0.58 8.10 5.56
C ALA A 44 0.01 8.26 6.97
N VAL A 45 -0.81 7.29 7.39
CA VAL A 45 -1.25 7.16 8.77
C VAL A 45 -0.05 6.90 9.68
N SER A 46 -0.12 7.40 10.91
CA SER A 46 1.01 7.42 11.86
C SER A 46 0.70 6.76 13.20
N HIS A 47 -0.43 6.07 13.33
CA HIS A 47 -0.89 5.49 14.59
C HIS A 47 -1.39 4.05 14.42
N TYR A 48 -1.15 3.24 15.45
CA TYR A 48 -1.73 1.90 15.59
C TYR A 48 -3.25 2.00 15.79
N GLY A 49 -3.98 1.01 15.31
CA GLY A 49 -5.44 0.97 15.40
C GLY A 49 -6.15 1.96 14.45
N VAL A 50 -5.42 2.70 13.62
CA VAL A 50 -6.04 3.53 12.57
C VAL A 50 -6.54 2.66 11.44
N HIS A 51 -7.67 3.07 10.88
CA HIS A 51 -8.30 2.42 9.76
C HIS A 51 -7.48 2.56 8.48
N LEU A 52 -7.19 1.43 7.83
CA LEU A 52 -6.53 1.39 6.53
C LEU A 52 -7.27 0.42 5.62
N CYS A 53 -7.48 0.86 4.38
CA CYS A 53 -8.14 0.11 3.33
C CYS A 53 -7.19 -0.22 2.20
N VAL A 54 -7.56 -1.20 1.40
CA VAL A 54 -6.87 -1.61 0.18
C VAL A 54 -7.89 -1.77 -0.93
N SER A 55 -7.51 -1.52 -2.18
CA SER A 55 -8.36 -1.81 -3.35
C SER A 55 -7.73 -2.89 -4.24
N GLY A 56 -8.10 -4.13 -3.98
CA GLY A 56 -7.71 -5.32 -4.73
C GLY A 56 -8.42 -5.43 -6.08
N TYR A 57 -7.76 -6.03 -7.08
CA TYR A 57 -8.47 -6.44 -8.29
C TYR A 57 -9.50 -7.54 -7.98
N TYR A 58 -9.17 -8.46 -7.07
CA TYR A 58 -10.03 -9.59 -6.72
C TYR A 58 -10.75 -9.39 -5.38
N SER A 59 -10.06 -8.89 -4.34
CA SER A 59 -10.71 -8.64 -3.04
C SER A 59 -11.56 -7.36 -3.01
N HIS A 60 -11.46 -6.53 -4.05
CA HIS A 60 -12.06 -5.20 -4.11
C HIS A 60 -11.63 -4.36 -2.88
N VAL A 61 -12.51 -3.49 -2.38
CA VAL A 61 -12.18 -2.69 -1.19
C VAL A 61 -12.33 -3.53 0.07
N LYS A 62 -11.21 -3.77 0.75
CA LYS A 62 -11.16 -4.36 2.09
C LYS A 62 -10.51 -3.37 3.04
N CYS A 63 -11.02 -3.33 4.27
CA CYS A 63 -10.49 -2.45 5.29
C CYS A 63 -10.23 -3.20 6.58
N GLY A 64 -9.28 -2.69 7.34
CA GLY A 64 -8.93 -3.19 8.66
C GLY A 64 -8.16 -2.13 9.42
N TYR A 65 -7.36 -2.59 10.37
CA TYR A 65 -6.64 -1.70 11.28
C TYR A 65 -5.15 -1.95 11.24
N VAL A 66 -4.38 -0.87 11.31
CA VAL A 66 -2.92 -0.92 11.42
C VAL A 66 -2.55 -1.61 12.74
N ARG A 67 -1.85 -2.74 12.63
CA ARG A 67 -1.29 -3.49 13.76
C ARG A 67 0.16 -3.13 14.04
N SER A 68 0.91 -2.72 13.02
CA SER A 68 2.26 -2.17 13.19
C SER A 68 2.62 -1.17 12.10
N LEU A 69 3.34 -0.11 12.47
CA LEU A 69 3.89 0.89 11.55
C LEU A 69 5.33 0.59 11.11
N SER A 70 6.00 -0.36 11.79
CA SER A 70 7.40 -0.74 11.56
C SER A 70 7.58 -2.23 11.76
N GLY A 71 6.75 -3.02 11.08
CA GLY A 71 6.86 -4.48 11.09
C GLY A 71 7.93 -4.99 10.14
N PHE A 72 8.17 -6.30 10.26
CA PHE A 72 9.04 -7.04 9.37
C PHE A 72 8.32 -8.29 8.85
N ALA A 73 8.74 -8.76 7.69
CA ALA A 73 8.28 -10.02 7.11
C ALA A 73 9.47 -10.78 6.54
N SER A 74 9.42 -12.10 6.66
CA SER A 74 10.38 -13.00 6.00
C SER A 74 9.65 -13.86 4.99
N ARG A 75 10.22 -13.98 3.80
CA ARG A 75 9.75 -14.92 2.77
C ARG A 75 10.96 -15.59 2.15
N ASP A 76 11.02 -16.90 2.29
CA ASP A 76 12.17 -17.70 1.88
C ASP A 76 13.47 -17.18 2.53
N LYS A 77 14.42 -16.66 1.73
CA LYS A 77 15.69 -16.07 2.18
C LYS A 77 15.67 -14.54 2.19
N LEU A 78 14.53 -13.91 1.94
CA LEU A 78 14.37 -12.46 1.87
C LEU A 78 13.76 -11.93 3.15
N PHE A 79 14.32 -10.82 3.63
CA PHE A 79 13.86 -10.11 4.81
C PHE A 79 13.43 -8.70 4.41
N TYR A 80 12.23 -8.32 4.84
CA TYR A 80 11.62 -7.04 4.56
C TYR A 80 11.34 -6.32 5.88
N GLU A 81 11.82 -5.10 6.00
CA GLU A 81 11.65 -4.25 7.19
C GLU A 81 10.82 -3.01 6.86
N ASN A 82 10.43 -2.26 7.89
CA ASN A 82 9.71 -0.99 7.78
C ASN A 82 8.37 -1.13 7.02
N LEU A 83 7.70 -2.27 7.24
CA LEU A 83 6.41 -2.58 6.65
C LEU A 83 5.27 -2.13 7.56
N PHE A 84 4.22 -1.60 6.97
CA PHE A 84 2.93 -1.51 7.65
C PHE A 84 2.31 -2.90 7.71
N ILE A 85 1.94 -3.33 8.90
CA ILE A 85 1.23 -4.58 9.14
C ILE A 85 -0.22 -4.24 9.43
N VAL A 86 -1.14 -4.78 8.64
CA VAL A 86 -2.55 -4.41 8.68
C VAL A 86 -3.39 -5.67 8.88
N GLY A 87 -4.30 -5.64 9.84
CA GLY A 87 -5.24 -6.74 10.07
C GLY A 87 -6.40 -6.68 9.09
N LEU A 88 -6.21 -7.18 7.88
CA LEU A 88 -7.25 -7.33 6.85
C LEU A 88 -6.93 -8.54 5.96
N ASP A 89 -7.97 -9.07 5.30
CA ASP A 89 -7.81 -10.14 4.30
C ASP A 89 -7.58 -9.57 2.91
N ILE A 90 -6.63 -10.18 2.21
CA ILE A 90 -6.42 -10.01 0.79
C ILE A 90 -6.15 -11.38 0.18
N ILE A 91 -6.45 -11.50 -1.11
CA ILE A 91 -6.30 -12.75 -1.82
C ILE A 91 -5.18 -12.67 -2.85
N LYS A 92 -4.77 -13.83 -3.35
CA LYS A 92 -3.70 -13.91 -4.36
C LYS A 92 -4.15 -13.13 -5.60
N GLY A 93 -3.33 -12.18 -6.03
CA GLY A 93 -3.61 -11.30 -7.15
C GLY A 93 -3.82 -9.83 -6.78
N ASP A 94 -3.96 -9.50 -5.49
CA ASP A 94 -4.06 -8.11 -5.02
C ASP A 94 -2.70 -7.45 -4.72
N SER A 95 -1.58 -8.10 -5.05
CA SER A 95 -0.25 -7.51 -4.91
C SER A 95 -0.11 -6.25 -5.77
N GLY A 96 0.49 -5.19 -5.22
CA GLY A 96 0.60 -3.89 -5.86
C GLY A 96 -0.63 -2.99 -5.72
N SER A 97 -1.74 -3.50 -5.17
CA SER A 97 -2.94 -2.71 -4.94
C SER A 97 -2.70 -1.52 -4.01
N PRO A 98 -3.38 -0.37 -4.24
CA PRO A 98 -3.20 0.80 -3.40
C PRO A 98 -3.77 0.56 -2.01
N ALA A 99 -2.99 0.93 -0.99
CA ALA A 99 -3.42 1.05 0.39
C ALA A 99 -3.71 2.52 0.71
N PHE A 100 -4.85 2.80 1.33
CA PHE A 100 -5.34 4.15 1.53
C PHE A 100 -6.15 4.30 2.82
N SER A 101 -6.27 5.53 3.31
CA SER A 101 -7.17 5.88 4.41
C SER A 101 -8.23 6.85 3.91
N TYR A 102 -9.47 6.66 4.37
CA TYR A 102 -10.55 7.59 4.06
C TYR A 102 -10.35 8.92 4.76
N LYS A 103 -10.72 9.99 4.07
CA LYS A 103 -10.95 11.31 4.66
C LYS A 103 -12.43 11.50 5.00
N GLN A 104 -12.73 12.62 5.64
CA GLN A 104 -14.01 12.99 6.27
C GLN A 104 -15.29 12.68 5.46
N ASN A 105 -15.23 12.59 4.12
CA ASN A 105 -16.41 12.43 3.26
C ASN A 105 -16.52 11.08 2.52
N LEU A 106 -15.68 10.08 2.84
CA LEU A 106 -15.66 8.74 2.20
C LEU A 106 -15.52 8.75 0.65
N MET A 107 -15.23 9.91 0.06
CA MET A 107 -14.95 10.09 -1.37
C MET A 107 -13.48 10.41 -1.61
N ARG A 108 -12.85 11.12 -0.67
CA ARG A 108 -11.45 11.49 -0.72
C ARG A 108 -10.63 10.57 0.16
N VAL A 109 -9.41 10.28 -0.28
CA VAL A 109 -8.49 9.37 0.41
C VAL A 109 -7.08 9.94 0.44
N SER A 110 -6.31 9.48 1.41
CA SER A 110 -4.85 9.62 1.43
C SER A 110 -4.23 8.31 0.95
N LEU A 111 -3.36 8.36 -0.06
CA LEU A 111 -2.63 7.20 -0.55
C LEU A 111 -1.48 6.89 0.41
N ASN A 112 -1.55 5.75 1.08
CA ASN A 112 -0.60 5.39 2.13
C ASN A 112 0.53 4.50 1.59
N GLY A 113 0.23 3.62 0.63
CA GLY A 113 1.19 2.65 0.14
C GLY A 113 0.64 1.71 -0.91
N ILE A 114 1.36 0.61 -1.11
CA ILE A 114 0.96 -0.52 -1.95
C ILE A 114 1.03 -1.82 -1.16
N ILE A 115 0.18 -2.78 -1.52
CA ILE A 115 0.19 -4.11 -0.94
C ILE A 115 1.42 -4.88 -1.44
N GLN A 116 2.22 -5.37 -0.51
CA GLN A 116 3.31 -6.29 -0.80
C GLN A 116 2.76 -7.73 -0.86
N GLY A 117 2.07 -8.15 0.20
CA GLY A 117 1.53 -9.50 0.27
C GLY A 117 0.72 -9.75 1.53
N ARG A 118 0.42 -11.03 1.73
CA ARG A 118 -0.33 -11.54 2.89
C ARG A 118 0.50 -12.53 3.67
N ALA A 119 0.30 -12.55 4.98
CA ALA A 119 0.83 -13.60 5.85
C ALA A 119 -0.33 -14.52 6.27
N ARG A 120 -0.11 -15.85 6.14
CA ARG A 120 -0.95 -16.89 6.76
C ARG A 120 -0.03 -17.91 7.42
N GLY A 121 -0.42 -18.43 8.58
CA GLY A 121 0.34 -19.44 9.29
C GLY A 121 -0.30 -19.81 10.63
N GLU A 122 0.07 -20.98 11.15
CA GLU A 122 -0.26 -21.39 12.51
C GLU A 122 0.35 -20.37 13.50
N GLY A 123 -0.49 -19.77 14.35
CA GLY A 123 -0.09 -18.72 15.29
C GLY A 123 -0.37 -17.28 14.83
N ILE A 124 -0.80 -17.06 13.58
CA ILE A 124 -1.31 -15.75 13.16
C ILE A 124 -2.79 -15.65 13.54
N GLN A 125 -3.11 -14.85 14.55
CA GLN A 125 -4.51 -14.53 14.88
C GLN A 125 -5.09 -13.56 13.84
N GLY A 126 -5.86 -14.12 12.90
CA GLY A 126 -6.55 -13.38 11.85
C GLY A 126 -5.74 -13.17 10.58
N GLU A 127 -6.31 -12.45 9.63
CA GLU A 127 -5.69 -12.21 8.32
C GLU A 127 -4.85 -10.93 8.36
N ILE A 128 -3.64 -11.01 7.82
CA ILE A 128 -2.65 -9.94 7.85
C ILE A 128 -2.18 -9.64 6.43
N ALA A 129 -2.21 -8.36 6.07
CA ALA A 129 -1.56 -7.81 4.90
C ALA A 129 -0.34 -6.98 5.29
N THR A 130 0.67 -7.00 4.42
CA THR A 130 1.85 -6.15 4.51
C THR A 130 1.77 -5.04 3.46
N VAL A 131 2.06 -3.81 3.88
CA VAL A 131 2.00 -2.61 3.04
C VAL A 131 3.37 -1.94 3.03
N ILE A 132 3.83 -1.59 1.83
CA ILE A 132 5.00 -0.73 1.63
C ILE A 132 4.48 0.70 1.46
N THR A 133 4.97 1.61 2.28
CA THR A 133 4.51 3.01 2.24
C THR A 133 5.00 3.74 0.99
N ILE A 134 4.22 4.70 0.52
CA ILE A 134 4.64 5.60 -0.57
C ILE A 134 5.94 6.32 -0.19
N SER A 135 6.06 6.79 1.05
CA SER A 135 7.27 7.46 1.55
C SER A 135 8.53 6.60 1.41
N SER A 136 8.44 5.31 1.70
CA SER A 136 9.56 4.37 1.57
C SER A 136 9.96 4.15 0.10
N ILE A 137 8.98 4.11 -0.81
CA ILE A 137 9.23 4.03 -2.27
C ILE A 137 9.92 5.30 -2.76
N LEU A 138 9.36 6.47 -2.44
CA LEU A 138 9.93 7.76 -2.86
C LEU A 138 11.34 7.97 -2.32
N ASN A 139 11.59 7.61 -1.06
CA ASN A 139 12.92 7.70 -0.47
C ASN A 139 13.93 6.78 -1.15
N THR A 140 13.52 5.55 -1.51
CA THR A 140 14.39 4.62 -2.27
C THR A 140 14.72 5.15 -3.65
N LEU A 141 13.77 5.77 -4.35
CA LEU A 141 14.01 6.37 -5.66
C LEU A 141 14.94 7.57 -5.58
N ARG A 142 14.78 8.43 -4.56
CA ARG A 142 15.67 9.56 -4.31
C ARG A 142 17.12 9.13 -4.07
N LYS A 143 17.34 8.04 -3.33
CA LYS A 143 18.68 7.47 -3.10
C LYS A 143 19.40 7.08 -4.40
N VAL A 144 18.65 6.72 -5.45
CA VAL A 144 19.20 6.35 -6.76
C VAL A 144 19.09 7.48 -7.80
N GLY A 145 18.86 8.73 -7.36
CA GLY A 145 18.81 9.91 -8.22
C GLY A 145 17.56 10.02 -9.08
N ARG A 146 16.48 9.31 -8.73
CA ARG A 146 15.18 9.40 -9.42
C ARG A 146 14.19 10.19 -8.58
N GLU A 147 13.67 11.26 -9.16
CA GLU A 147 12.63 12.07 -8.54
C GLU A 147 11.29 11.85 -9.24
N ILE A 148 10.31 11.38 -8.48
CA ILE A 148 8.91 11.24 -8.92
C ILE A 148 7.99 11.75 -7.81
N SER A 149 6.77 12.11 -8.17
CA SER A 149 5.74 12.53 -7.23
C SER A 149 4.43 11.77 -7.48
N VAL A 150 3.65 11.59 -6.41
CA VAL A 150 2.27 11.10 -6.54
C VAL A 150 1.41 12.18 -7.22
N VAL A 151 0.59 11.77 -8.18
CA VAL A 151 -0.42 12.64 -8.79
C VAL A 151 -1.63 12.70 -7.86
N THR A 152 -2.08 13.91 -7.51
CA THR A 152 -3.19 14.14 -6.57
C THR A 152 -4.19 15.14 -7.15
N ALA A 153 -5.46 14.98 -6.79
CA ALA A 153 -6.54 15.93 -7.12
C ALA A 153 -6.63 17.00 -6.03
N LYS A 154 -5.78 18.04 -6.15
CA LYS A 154 -5.88 19.24 -5.33
C LYS A 154 -7.19 19.98 -5.59
#